data_AF-V4XYY5-F1
#
_entry.id   AF-V4XYY5-F1
#
_cell.length_a   1.000
_cell.length_b   1.000
_cell.length_c   1.000
_cell.angle_alpha   90.00
_cell.angle_beta   90.00
_cell.angle_gamma   90.00
#
_symmetry.space_group_name_H-M   'P 1'
#
loop_
_entity.id
_entity.type
_entity.pdbx_description
1 polymer ?
#
loop_
_entity_poly.entity_id
_entity_poly.type
_entity_poly.pdbx_seq_one_letter_code
_entity_poly.pdbx_strand_id
1 'polypeptide(L)'
;MEPLQFLVPVEDLVAVEGLLPYAALALVLVNMVTRLLGHRTYVSQAESGGVAAVSRYVPHTVTSVSLLLVSFAYMIVAPHGGMVLSVLVVGTLLADFFEFESRKVEARNDMPIERPKSALTGSLLVMLYAGYQSIFFVIQPFWNAVV
;
A
#
# COMPACT_ATOMS: atom_id res chain seq x y z
N MET A 1 12.54 5.42 -33.43
CA MET A 1 12.07 5.60 -32.05
C MET A 1 10.88 4.69 -31.88
N GLU A 2 10.97 3.74 -30.96
CA GLU A 2 9.85 2.85 -30.65
C GLU A 2 8.73 3.71 -30.02
N PRO A 3 7.46 3.65 -30.48
CA PRO A 3 6.37 4.50 -29.98
C PRO A 3 6.18 4.42 -28.45
N LEU A 4 6.59 3.31 -27.83
CA LEU A 4 6.51 3.07 -26.40
C LEU A 4 7.60 3.80 -25.58
N GLN A 5 8.71 4.23 -26.20
CA GLN A 5 9.76 5.00 -25.51
C GLN A 5 9.30 6.43 -25.15
N PHE A 6 8.21 6.93 -25.75
CA PHE A 6 7.71 8.28 -25.52
C PHE A 6 6.85 8.42 -24.24
N LEU A 7 6.17 7.34 -23.81
CA LEU A 7 5.17 7.43 -22.74
C LEU A 7 5.74 7.16 -21.34
N VAL A 8 6.80 6.34 -21.25
CA VAL A 8 7.49 6.00 -20.00
C VAL A 8 8.99 6.00 -20.27
N PRO A 9 9.80 6.78 -19.53
CA PRO A 9 11.26 6.74 -19.68
C PRO A 9 11.80 5.44 -19.06
N VAL A 10 11.72 4.35 -19.82
CA VAL A 10 12.12 3.01 -19.36
C VAL A 10 13.59 3.00 -18.95
N GLU A 11 14.44 3.75 -19.64
CA GLU A 11 15.87 3.86 -19.33
C GLU A 11 16.11 4.45 -17.93
N ASP A 12 15.40 5.52 -17.57
CA ASP A 12 15.48 6.13 -16.23
C ASP A 12 14.97 5.16 -15.15
N LEU A 13 13.94 4.38 -15.46
CA LEU A 13 13.37 3.41 -14.52
C LEU A 13 14.32 2.24 -14.26
N VAL A 14 14.99 1.75 -15.31
CA VAL A 14 16.04 0.72 -15.20
C VAL A 14 17.21 1.25 -14.36
N ALA A 15 17.57 2.53 -14.50
CA ALA A 15 18.64 3.13 -13.70
C ALA A 15 18.36 3.11 -12.19
N VAL A 16 17.09 3.06 -11.77
CA VAL A 16 16.66 3.00 -10.36
C VAL A 16 16.07 1.65 -9.95
N GLU A 17 16.21 0.61 -10.78
CA GLU A 17 15.64 -0.72 -10.55
C GLU A 17 15.94 -1.25 -9.14
N GLY A 18 17.21 -1.16 -8.72
CA GLY A 18 17.65 -1.64 -7.42
C GLY A 18 17.05 -0.89 -6.22
N LEU A 19 16.52 0.33 -6.41
CA LEU A 19 15.91 1.14 -5.36
C LEU A 19 14.40 0.86 -5.18
N LEU A 20 13.73 0.33 -6.21
CA LEU A 20 12.28 0.16 -6.21
C LEU A 20 11.77 -0.79 -5.10
N PRO A 21 12.43 -1.93 -4.78
CA PRO A 21 12.01 -2.78 -3.66
C PRO A 21 12.08 -2.04 -2.31
N TYR A 22 13.12 -1.23 -2.09
CA TYR A 22 13.27 -0.45 -0.85
C TYR A 22 12.26 0.69 -0.77
N ALA A 23 11.98 1.35 -1.91
CA ALA A 23 10.93 2.36 -1.99
C ALA A 23 9.54 1.76 -1.67
N ALA A 24 9.24 0.57 -2.20
CA ALA A 24 8.00 -0.15 -1.90
C ALA A 24 7.91 -0.50 -0.40
N LEU A 25 8.99 -1.03 0.20
CA LEU A 25 9.02 -1.35 1.63
C LEU A 25 8.80 -0.08 2.48
N ALA A 26 9.52 1.01 2.19
CA ALA A 26 9.37 2.26 2.91
C ALA A 26 7.94 2.82 2.79
N LEU A 27 7.37 2.82 1.58
CA LEU A 27 6.00 3.28 1.33
C LEU A 27 4.97 2.43 2.04
N VAL A 28 5.14 1.11 2.13
CA VAL A 28 4.26 0.25 2.92
C VAL A 28 4.26 0.63 4.40
N LEU A 29 5.44 0.87 4.99
CA LEU A 29 5.54 1.27 6.39
C LEU A 29 4.84 2.61 6.63
N VAL A 30 5.08 3.59 5.76
CA VAL A 30 4.40 4.89 5.81
C VAL A 30 2.89 4.74 5.60
N ASN A 31 2.47 3.85 4.69
CA ASN A 31 1.05 3.57 4.44
C ASN A 31 0.36 2.96 5.67
N MET A 32 1.01 2.03 6.37
CA MET A 32 0.51 1.48 7.62
C MET A 32 0.39 2.54 8.72
N VAL A 33 1.39 3.41 8.87
CA VAL A 33 1.34 4.53 9.83
C VAL A 33 0.19 5.48 9.50
N THR A 34 0.07 5.90 8.23
CA THR A 34 -1.03 6.79 7.82
C THR A 34 -2.40 6.13 7.95
N ARG A 35 -2.51 4.80 7.84
CA ARG A 35 -3.76 4.08 8.15
C ARG A 35 -4.14 4.21 9.63
N LEU A 36 -3.18 4.02 10.54
CA LEU A 36 -3.41 4.16 11.98
C LEU A 36 -3.87 5.58 12.33
N LEU A 37 -3.21 6.58 11.76
CA LEU A 37 -3.59 7.99 11.92
C LEU A 37 -4.94 8.31 11.29
N GLY A 38 -5.23 7.72 10.12
CA GLY A 38 -6.51 7.84 9.44
C GLY A 38 -7.66 7.30 10.28
N HIS A 39 -7.50 6.11 10.88
CA HIS A 39 -8.51 5.54 11.79
C HIS A 39 -8.80 6.46 12.98
N ARG A 40 -7.76 7.01 13.64
CA ARG A 40 -7.94 7.99 14.73
C ARG A 40 -8.69 9.23 14.27
N THR A 41 -8.38 9.70 13.05
CA THR A 41 -9.05 10.85 12.45
C THR A 41 -10.53 10.55 12.19
N TYR A 42 -10.88 9.37 11.68
CA TYR A 42 -12.28 8.98 11.44
C TYR A 42 -13.09 8.87 12.74
N VAL A 43 -12.50 8.30 13.79
CA VAL A 43 -13.13 8.25 15.13
C VAL A 43 -13.40 9.67 15.63
N SER A 44 -12.39 10.54 15.60
CA SER A 44 -12.54 11.93 16.05
C SER A 44 -13.58 12.70 15.22
N GLN A 45 -13.62 12.51 13.89
CA GLN A 45 -14.62 13.14 13.01
C GLN A 45 -16.04 12.66 13.32
N ALA A 46 -16.23 11.36 13.57
CA ALA A 46 -17.53 10.80 13.93
C ALA A 46 -18.03 11.36 15.28
N GLU A 47 -17.14 11.49 16.27
CA GLU A 47 -17.48 12.05 17.59
C GLU A 47 -17.82 13.54 17.56
N SER A 48 -17.15 14.33 16.72
CA SER A 48 -17.24 15.80 16.77
C SER A 48 -18.12 16.44 15.69
N GLY A 49 -18.36 15.77 14.57
CA GLY A 49 -19.12 16.32 13.43
C GLY A 49 -20.40 15.56 13.06
N GLY A 50 -20.72 14.46 13.74
CA GLY A 50 -21.90 13.64 13.49
C GLY A 50 -21.86 12.84 12.16
N VAL A 51 -22.99 12.20 11.85
CA VAL A 51 -23.32 11.27 10.76
C VAL A 51 -22.72 11.61 9.37
N ALA A 52 -22.48 12.88 9.05
CA ALA A 52 -22.01 13.34 7.73
C ALA A 52 -20.53 13.77 7.68
N ALA A 53 -19.82 13.78 8.81
CA ALA A 53 -18.50 14.42 8.91
C ALA A 53 -17.30 13.53 8.52
N VAL A 54 -17.51 12.23 8.33
CA VAL A 54 -16.41 11.31 7.99
C VAL A 54 -15.94 11.53 6.55
N SER A 55 -14.76 12.12 6.42
CA SER A 55 -14.08 12.43 5.16
C SER A 55 -12.77 11.64 5.03
N ARG A 56 -12.27 11.45 3.81
CA ARG A 56 -11.06 10.66 3.58
C ARG A 56 -9.82 11.33 4.20
N TYR A 57 -8.97 10.53 4.84
CA TYR A 57 -7.67 10.99 5.32
C TYR A 57 -6.68 11.07 4.14
N VAL A 58 -6.41 12.30 3.69
CA VAL A 58 -5.62 12.58 2.48
C VAL A 58 -4.22 11.94 2.53
N PRO A 59 -3.45 12.01 3.64
CA PRO A 59 -2.12 11.39 3.67
C PRO A 59 -2.13 9.89 3.38
N HIS A 60 -3.15 9.17 3.88
CA HIS A 60 -3.29 7.75 3.58
C HIS A 60 -3.62 7.52 2.11
N THR A 61 -4.50 8.34 1.51
CA THR A 61 -4.83 8.24 0.09
C THR A 61 -3.59 8.47 -0.80
N VAL A 62 -2.79 9.49 -0.49
CA VAL A 62 -1.55 9.79 -1.23
C VAL A 62 -0.57 8.62 -1.14
N THR A 63 -0.29 8.11 0.07
CA THR A 63 0.66 7.00 0.24
C THR A 63 0.18 5.71 -0.43
N SER A 64 -1.12 5.45 -0.41
CA SER A 64 -1.77 4.34 -1.10
C SER A 64 -1.59 4.42 -2.62
N VAL A 65 -1.80 5.59 -3.21
CA VAL A 65 -1.56 5.81 -4.65
C VAL A 65 -0.07 5.74 -4.98
N SER A 66 0.80 6.34 -4.18
CA SER A 66 2.25 6.24 -4.37
C SER A 66 2.74 4.80 -4.34
N LEU A 67 2.25 3.98 -3.39
CA LEU A 67 2.59 2.57 -3.29
C LEU A 67 2.13 1.78 -4.52
N LEU A 68 0.94 2.08 -5.06
CA LEU A 68 0.45 1.48 -6.30
C LEU A 68 1.32 1.82 -7.51
N LEU A 69 1.69 3.10 -7.65
CA LEU A 69 2.54 3.54 -8.75
C LEU A 69 3.93 2.88 -8.66
N VAL A 70 4.50 2.80 -7.46
CA VAL A 70 5.78 2.10 -7.25
C VAL A 70 5.67 0.60 -7.51
N SER A 71 4.56 -0.06 -7.14
CA SER A 71 4.39 -1.49 -7.46
C SER A 71 4.30 -1.73 -8.97
N PHE A 72 3.63 -0.85 -9.71
CA PHE A 72 3.58 -0.92 -11.18
C PHE A 72 4.93 -0.60 -11.81
N ALA A 73 5.64 0.40 -11.32
CA ALA A 73 6.99 0.71 -11.76
C ALA A 73 7.93 -0.49 -11.54
N TYR A 74 7.83 -1.15 -10.38
CA TYR A 74 8.59 -2.36 -10.09
C TYR A 74 8.22 -3.53 -11.01
N MET A 75 6.95 -3.65 -11.41
CA MET A 75 6.51 -4.66 -12.38
C MET A 75 7.12 -4.47 -13.77
N ILE A 76 7.49 -3.25 -14.16
CA ILE A 76 8.13 -3.01 -15.47
C ILE A 76 9.55 -3.60 -15.49
N VAL A 77 10.32 -3.41 -14.42
CA VAL A 77 11.72 -3.87 -14.35
C VAL A 77 11.85 -5.32 -13.86
N ALA A 78 10.96 -5.77 -12.96
CA ALA A 78 10.93 -7.11 -12.41
C ALA A 78 9.52 -7.71 -12.55
N PRO A 79 9.14 -8.23 -13.74
CA PRO A 79 7.75 -8.58 -14.05
C PRO A 79 7.07 -9.51 -13.07
N HIS A 80 7.74 -10.58 -12.64
CA HIS A 80 7.14 -11.54 -11.71
C HIS A 80 7.04 -10.94 -10.30
N GLY A 81 8.14 -10.34 -9.83
CA GLY A 81 8.23 -9.71 -8.52
C GLY A 81 7.17 -8.62 -8.35
N GLY A 82 7.13 -7.68 -9.28
CA GLY A 82 6.21 -6.56 -9.27
C GLY A 82 4.76 -6.92 -9.57
N MET A 83 4.48 -7.97 -10.35
CA MET A 83 3.09 -8.43 -10.55
C MET A 83 2.46 -8.91 -9.25
N VAL A 84 3.17 -9.75 -8.48
CA VAL A 84 2.69 -10.21 -7.17
C VAL A 84 2.52 -9.04 -6.20
N LEU A 85 3.50 -8.12 -6.13
CA LEU A 85 3.38 -6.93 -5.28
C LEU A 85 2.16 -6.10 -5.67
N SER A 86 1.95 -5.88 -6.96
CA SER A 86 0.85 -5.08 -7.49
C SER A 86 -0.51 -5.67 -7.15
N VAL A 87 -0.68 -6.99 -7.29
CA VAL A 87 -1.93 -7.67 -6.90
C VAL A 87 -2.22 -7.50 -5.41
N LEU A 88 -1.21 -7.66 -4.55
CA LEU A 88 -1.35 -7.46 -3.11
C LEU A 88 -1.71 -6.01 -2.76
N VAL A 89 -1.05 -5.03 -3.40
CA VAL A 89 -1.32 -3.61 -3.20
C VAL A 89 -2.73 -3.25 -3.67
N VAL A 90 -3.14 -3.67 -4.87
CA VAL A 90 -4.50 -3.45 -5.39
C VAL A 90 -5.55 -4.07 -4.47
N GLY A 91 -5.34 -5.30 -4.00
CA GLY A 91 -6.24 -5.94 -3.04
C GLY A 91 -6.37 -5.15 -1.74
N THR A 92 -5.26 -4.60 -1.24
CA THR A 92 -5.25 -3.75 -0.04
C THR A 92 -5.99 -2.42 -0.28
N LEU A 93 -5.82 -1.79 -1.45
CA LEU A 93 -6.55 -0.57 -1.80
C LEU A 93 -8.06 -0.77 -1.90
N LEU A 94 -8.49 -1.90 -2.46
CA LEU A 94 -9.89 -2.27 -2.51
C LEU A 94 -10.44 -2.49 -1.08
N ALA A 95 -9.67 -3.15 -0.22
CA ALA A 95 -10.04 -3.28 1.20
C ALA A 95 -10.17 -1.90 1.87
N ASP A 96 -9.20 -0.99 1.69
CA ASP A 96 -9.26 0.38 2.23
C ASP A 96 -10.49 1.16 1.72
N PHE A 97 -10.87 0.96 0.44
CA PHE A 97 -12.06 1.59 -0.12
C PHE A 97 -13.34 1.13 0.59
N PHE A 98 -13.55 -0.17 0.71
CA PHE A 98 -14.75 -0.71 1.36
C PHE A 98 -14.78 -0.45 2.86
N GLU A 99 -13.62 -0.51 3.52
CA GLU A 99 -13.48 -0.15 4.93
C GLU A 99 -13.89 1.30 5.16
N PHE A 100 -13.51 2.24 4.29
CA PHE A 100 -13.95 3.63 4.41
C PHE A 100 -15.47 3.80 4.24
N GLU A 101 -16.08 3.12 3.26
CA GLU A 101 -17.53 3.14 3.10
C GLU A 101 -18.24 2.50 4.30
N SER A 102 -17.67 1.46 4.92
CA SER A 102 -18.18 0.90 6.18
C SER A 102 -18.13 1.91 7.32
N ARG A 103 -17.04 2.68 7.47
CA ARG A 103 -16.95 3.73 8.52
C ARG A 103 -18.01 4.79 8.37
N LYS A 104 -18.37 5.18 7.13
CA LYS A 104 -19.49 6.11 6.91
C LYS A 104 -20.82 5.49 7.35
N VAL A 105 -21.06 4.22 7.04
CA VAL A 105 -22.29 3.53 7.46
C VAL A 105 -22.35 3.44 8.98
N GLU A 106 -21.26 3.08 9.64
CA GLU A 106 -21.20 3.01 11.11
C GLU A 106 -21.44 4.38 11.75
N ALA A 107 -20.76 5.43 11.27
CA ALA A 107 -20.97 6.80 11.73
C ALA A 107 -22.41 7.28 11.53
N ARG A 108 -23.08 6.81 10.47
CA ARG A 108 -24.47 7.19 10.19
C ARG A 108 -25.50 6.52 11.09
N ASN A 109 -25.14 5.38 11.66
CA ASN A 109 -26.01 4.56 12.49
C ASN A 109 -25.62 4.62 13.98
N ASP A 110 -24.83 5.63 14.39
CA ASP A 110 -24.30 5.78 15.75
C ASP A 110 -23.61 4.51 16.29
N MET A 111 -22.98 3.76 15.39
CA MET A 111 -22.22 2.57 15.72
C MET A 111 -20.76 2.93 16.03
N PRO A 112 -20.09 2.18 16.93
CA PRO A 112 -18.67 2.37 17.17
C PRO A 112 -17.88 2.08 15.90
N ILE A 113 -16.97 2.99 15.55
CA ILE A 113 -16.07 2.85 14.40
C ILE A 113 -15.09 1.71 14.68
N GLU A 114 -15.28 0.56 14.03
CA GLU A 114 -14.35 -0.57 14.15
C GLU A 114 -12.97 -0.29 13.53
N ARG A 115 -12.01 -1.15 13.87
CA ARG A 115 -10.67 -1.14 13.28
C ARG A 115 -10.71 -1.72 11.86
N PRO A 116 -9.84 -1.25 10.94
CA PRO A 116 -9.80 -1.73 9.55
C PRO A 116 -9.09 -3.09 9.42
N LYS A 117 -9.74 -4.17 9.86
CA LYS A 117 -9.15 -5.52 9.98
C LYS A 117 -8.68 -6.08 8.63
N SER A 118 -9.47 -5.89 7.58
CA SER A 118 -9.19 -6.45 6.25
C SER A 118 -7.97 -5.76 5.64
N ALA A 119 -7.96 -4.44 5.68
CA ALA A 119 -6.85 -3.66 5.15
C ALA A 119 -5.56 -3.87 5.95
N LEU A 120 -5.64 -4.01 7.29
CA LEU A 120 -4.49 -4.35 8.14
C LEU A 120 -3.86 -5.68 7.74
N THR A 121 -4.68 -6.72 7.53
CA THR A 121 -4.21 -8.02 7.05
C THR A 121 -3.59 -7.91 5.66
N GLY A 122 -4.23 -7.17 4.74
CA GLY A 122 -3.69 -6.90 3.41
C GLY A 122 -2.31 -6.23 3.47
N SER A 123 -2.16 -5.16 4.25
CA SER A 123 -0.87 -4.48 4.40
C SER A 123 0.21 -5.33 5.04
N LEU A 124 -0.14 -6.25 5.95
CA LEU A 124 0.82 -7.22 6.48
C LEU A 124 1.38 -8.09 5.35
N LEU A 125 0.53 -8.60 4.45
CA LEU A 125 0.97 -9.38 3.30
C LEU A 125 1.84 -8.56 2.34
N VAL A 126 1.44 -7.30 2.05
CA VAL A 126 2.26 -6.40 1.22
C VAL A 126 3.60 -6.14 1.89
N MET A 127 3.65 -5.90 3.20
CA MET A 127 4.89 -5.67 3.95
C MET A 127 5.80 -6.88 3.93
N LEU A 128 5.27 -8.07 4.17
CA LEU A 128 6.04 -9.31 4.13
C LEU A 128 6.63 -9.53 2.73
N TYR A 129 5.85 -9.31 1.68
CA TYR A 129 6.30 -9.49 0.32
C TYR A 129 7.30 -8.42 -0.14
N ALA A 130 7.06 -7.15 0.17
CA ALA A 130 8.02 -6.07 -0.08
C ALA A 130 9.31 -6.26 0.72
N GLY A 131 9.21 -6.75 1.96
CA GLY A 131 10.34 -7.15 2.78
C GLY A 131 11.13 -8.28 2.13
N TYR A 132 10.45 -9.34 1.69
CA TYR A 132 11.08 -10.41 0.91
C TYR A 132 11.84 -9.84 -0.29
N GLN A 133 11.22 -8.99 -1.12
CA GLN A 133 11.90 -8.44 -2.30
C GLN A 133 13.08 -7.49 -1.99
N SER A 134 13.08 -6.81 -0.83
CA SER A 134 14.08 -5.78 -0.50
C SER A 134 15.23 -6.27 0.37
N ILE A 135 14.98 -7.21 1.29
CA ILE A 135 15.99 -7.67 2.26
C ILE A 135 16.30 -9.17 2.16
N PHE A 136 15.89 -9.85 1.08
CA PHE A 136 16.18 -11.29 0.90
C PHE A 136 17.67 -11.60 0.98
N PHE A 137 18.55 -10.71 0.53
CA PHE A 137 20.00 -10.90 0.60
C PHE A 137 20.52 -11.19 2.02
N VAL A 138 19.80 -10.77 3.06
CA VAL A 138 20.11 -11.07 4.47
C VAL A 138 19.79 -12.52 4.82
N ILE A 139 18.71 -13.06 4.25
CA ILE A 139 18.18 -14.40 4.52
C ILE A 139 18.80 -15.45 3.58
N GLN A 140 19.15 -15.04 2.37
CA GLN A 140 19.67 -15.87 1.29
C GLN A 140 20.82 -16.81 1.71
N PRO A 141 21.82 -16.39 2.52
CA PRO A 141 22.90 -17.29 2.93
C PRO A 141 22.40 -18.46 3.78
N PHE A 142 21.41 -18.24 4.64
CA PHE A 142 20.84 -19.28 5.49
C PHE A 142 19.92 -20.21 4.70
N TRP A 143 19.16 -19.67 3.75
CA TRP A 143 18.28 -20.46 2.89
C TRP A 143 19.08 -21.45 2.03
N ASN A 144 20.14 -20.95 1.38
CA ASN A 144 21.04 -21.76 0.54
C ASN A 144 21.84 -22.81 1.32
N ALA A 145 21.85 -22.76 2.67
CA ALA A 145 22.50 -23.75 3.51
C ALA A 145 21.61 -24.99 3.75
N VAL A 146 20.30 -24.88 3.52
CA VAL A 146 19.31 -25.93 3.83
C VAL A 146 18.61 -26.46 2.58
N VAL A 147 18.45 -25.62 1.55
CA VAL A 147 17.89 -25.97 0.23
C VAL A 147 18.97 -25.87 -0.82
#